data_AF-A0A816G5F7-F1
#
_entry.id   AF-A0A816G5F7-F1
#
_cell.length_a   1.000
_cell.length_b   1.000
_cell.length_c   1.000
_cell.angle_alpha   90.00
_cell.angle_beta   90.00
_cell.angle_gamma   90.00
#
_symmetry.space_group_name_H-M   'P 1'
#
loop_
_entity.id
_entity.type
_entity.pdbx_description
1 polymer ?
#
loop_
_entity_poly.entity_id
_entity_poly.type
_entity_poly.pdbx_seq_one_letter_code
_entity_poly.pdbx_strand_id
1 'polypeptide(L)'
;MDNDEFLWGDEIEYSLIRFNHENKRVQLCLKANEILKRFQQLNNNKTISELSQIRFHAEDCNFVIEGIPLKPYHSHPNNYYYVQSNMILRREQIQKIVDKNEFLMTISAFPRLGCAACTHSEYKSDPLNSFESSICCSDHFKTSNHSTNNLSLTTACPIWRGYLSNVDRRWNILSRTTDDRTKEEIENNILHSSRYSSVSCYLSQTSQIYNDIKINIDHEVYQTLINNDCPEGVARHFAHLFLRDPLYVTDEQVYPTGD
;
A
#
# COMPACT_ATOMS: atom_id res chain seq x y z
N MET A 1 -23.11 -13.71 14.34
CA MET A 1 -22.06 -12.69 14.53
C MET A 1 -22.71 -11.56 15.30
N ASP A 2 -23.14 -11.84 16.53
CA ASP A 2 -24.18 -11.04 17.17
C ASP A 2 -23.52 -10.45 18.41
N ASN A 3 -23.05 -9.20 18.30
CA ASN A 3 -22.45 -8.31 19.33
C ASN A 3 -21.02 -7.83 19.07
N ASP A 4 -20.47 -7.98 17.86
CA ASP A 4 -19.21 -7.29 17.55
C ASP A 4 -19.41 -5.77 17.56
N GLU A 5 -18.52 -5.07 18.24
CA GLU A 5 -18.53 -3.62 18.26
C GLU A 5 -18.10 -3.07 16.89
N PHE A 6 -18.76 -2.00 16.42
CA PHE A 6 -18.36 -1.34 15.18
C PHE A 6 -17.07 -0.54 15.40
N LEU A 7 -15.96 -1.19 15.06
CA LEU A 7 -14.62 -0.64 15.09
C LEU A 7 -14.16 -0.27 13.67
N TRP A 8 -13.43 0.83 13.55
CA TRP A 8 -12.91 1.30 12.26
C TRP A 8 -11.60 2.07 12.44
N GLY A 9 -10.86 2.30 11.36
CA GLY A 9 -9.58 3.01 11.40
C GLY A 9 -9.28 3.68 10.07
N ASP A 10 -8.27 4.55 10.07
CA ASP A 10 -7.73 5.17 8.85
C ASP A 10 -6.25 4.85 8.71
N GLU A 11 -5.78 4.84 7.46
CA GLU A 11 -4.37 4.63 7.12
C GLU A 11 -3.91 5.78 6.22
N ILE A 12 -2.76 6.36 6.54
CA ILE A 12 -2.22 7.51 5.80
C ILE A 12 -0.78 7.24 5.37
N GLU A 13 -0.55 7.32 4.07
CA GLU A 13 0.77 7.30 3.45
C GLU A 13 1.37 8.72 3.37
N TYR A 14 2.62 8.86 3.78
CA TYR A 14 3.39 10.10 3.77
C TYR A 14 4.63 9.95 2.90
N SER A 15 4.78 10.77 1.87
CA SER A 15 6.02 10.90 1.11
C SER A 15 7.03 11.78 1.86
N LEU A 16 8.25 11.29 2.03
CA LEU A 16 9.39 12.01 2.58
C LEU A 16 10.06 12.86 1.51
N ILE A 17 10.04 14.18 1.71
CA ILE A 17 10.47 15.16 0.72
C ILE A 17 11.43 16.17 1.34
N ARG A 18 12.52 16.46 0.64
CA ARG A 18 13.48 17.52 0.97
C ARG A 18 13.28 18.74 0.09
N PHE A 19 13.27 19.91 0.73
CA PHE A 19 13.32 21.20 0.06
C PHE A 19 14.74 21.74 0.09
N ASN A 20 15.39 21.80 -1.07
CA ASN A 20 16.66 22.49 -1.26
C ASN A 20 16.38 23.89 -1.82
N HIS A 21 16.24 24.86 -0.92
CA HIS A 21 15.92 26.24 -1.28
C HIS A 21 17.03 26.92 -2.09
N GLU A 22 18.30 26.64 -1.76
CA GLU A 22 19.47 27.22 -2.45
C GLU A 22 19.47 26.86 -3.94
N ASN A 23 19.26 25.57 -4.24
CA ASN A 23 19.23 25.08 -5.61
C ASN A 23 17.84 25.08 -6.25
N LYS A 24 16.80 25.56 -5.54
CA LYS A 24 15.39 25.55 -5.96
C LYS A 24 14.92 24.15 -6.39
N ARG A 25 15.25 23.13 -5.59
CA ARG A 25 14.89 21.73 -5.86
C ARG A 25 14.02 21.15 -4.76
N VAL A 26 13.14 20.25 -5.16
CA VAL A 26 12.34 19.40 -4.29
C VAL A 26 12.63 17.95 -4.68
N GLN A 27 13.00 17.13 -3.71
CA GLN A 27 13.51 15.77 -3.97
C GLN A 27 12.94 14.77 -2.95
N LEU A 28 12.80 13.51 -3.34
CA LEU A 28 12.44 12.40 -2.45
C LEU A 28 13.62 12.01 -1.54
N CYS A 29 13.32 11.63 -0.30
CA CYS A 29 14.28 11.07 0.64
C CYS A 29 14.08 9.55 0.77
N LEU A 30 15.02 8.77 0.24
CA LEU A 30 14.99 7.30 0.26
C LEU A 30 15.50 6.73 1.59
N LYS A 31 14.80 7.03 2.69
CA LYS A 31 15.20 6.63 4.05
C LYS A 31 14.05 6.33 5.01
N ALA A 32 12.88 5.95 4.50
CA ALA A 32 11.72 5.61 5.31
C ALA A 32 12.06 4.55 6.39
N ASN A 33 12.75 3.48 6.00
CA ASN A 33 13.19 2.43 6.92
C ASN A 33 14.10 2.94 8.04
N GLU A 34 14.99 3.89 7.74
CA GLU A 34 15.89 4.47 8.74
C GLU A 34 15.10 5.30 9.76
N ILE A 35 14.18 6.15 9.28
CA ILE A 35 13.35 6.99 10.13
C ILE A 35 12.46 6.12 11.05
N LEU A 36 11.90 5.03 10.51
CA LEU A 36 11.09 4.10 11.31
C LEU A 36 11.91 3.40 12.39
N LYS A 37 13.14 2.98 12.10
CA LYS A 37 14.07 2.44 13.11
C LYS A 37 14.37 3.45 14.22
N ARG A 38 14.62 4.72 13.85
CA ARG A 38 14.82 5.81 14.82
C ARG A 38 13.56 6.02 15.68
N PHE A 39 12.36 6.00 15.07
CA PHE A 39 11.09 6.11 15.79
C PHE A 39 10.90 4.97 16.80
N GLN A 40 11.17 3.72 16.41
CA GLN A 40 11.07 2.55 17.30
C GLN A 40 12.04 2.65 18.49
N GLN A 41 13.28 3.06 18.26
CA GLN A 41 14.27 3.27 19.32
C GLN A 41 13.83 4.35 20.32
N LEU A 42 13.26 5.46 19.84
CA LEU A 42 12.74 6.52 20.69
C LEU A 42 11.52 6.06 21.49
N ASN A 43 10.65 5.24 20.90
CA ASN A 43 9.47 4.71 21.56
C ASN A 43 9.85 3.76 22.71
N ASN A 44 10.83 2.88 22.50
CA ASN A 44 11.30 1.95 23.54
C ASN A 44 11.94 2.67 24.75
N ASN A 45 12.52 3.85 24.53
CA ASN A 45 13.23 4.61 25.55
C ASN A 45 12.34 5.60 26.32
N LYS A 46 11.06 5.76 25.96
CA LYS A 46 10.18 6.76 26.56
C LYS A 46 8.83 6.16 26.98
N THR A 47 8.48 6.31 28.25
CA THR A 47 7.12 6.06 28.79
C THR A 47 6.16 7.20 28.40
N ILE A 48 6.10 7.58 27.12
CA ILE A 48 5.20 8.66 26.67
C ILE A 48 3.83 8.06 26.32
N SER A 49 2.79 8.50 27.05
CA SER A 49 1.41 8.06 26.85
C SER A 49 0.87 8.40 25.45
N GLU A 50 1.37 9.45 24.79
CA GLU A 50 0.96 9.86 23.45
C GLU A 50 1.41 8.88 22.35
N LEU A 51 2.57 8.24 22.50
CA LEU A 51 3.08 7.27 21.51
C LEU A 51 2.28 5.97 21.53
N SER A 52 1.53 5.71 22.61
CA SER A 52 0.61 4.56 22.72
C SER A 52 -0.66 4.71 21.86
N GLN A 53 -0.78 5.77 21.06
CA GLN A 53 -1.96 6.04 20.24
C GLN A 53 -1.72 5.89 18.73
N ILE A 54 -0.47 5.71 18.31
CA ILE A 54 -0.09 5.73 16.89
C ILE A 54 0.85 4.56 16.56
N ARG A 55 0.82 4.11 15.32
CA ARG A 55 1.77 3.14 14.77
C ARG A 55 2.19 3.58 13.39
N PHE A 56 3.44 3.28 13.03
CA PHE A 56 3.96 3.49 11.68
C PHE A 56 4.47 2.19 11.09
N HIS A 57 4.28 2.05 9.79
CA HIS A 57 4.73 0.92 8.97
C HIS A 57 5.62 1.43 7.83
N ALA A 58 6.55 0.56 7.43
CA ALA A 58 7.28 0.77 6.19
C ALA A 58 6.36 0.41 5.03
N GLU A 59 6.39 1.21 3.97
CA GLU A 59 5.73 0.90 2.71
C GLU A 59 6.74 0.42 1.67
N ASP A 60 6.27 -0.22 0.60
CA ASP A 60 7.12 -0.76 -0.49
C ASP A 60 8.10 0.28 -1.06
N CYS A 61 7.73 1.56 -1.03
CA CYS A 61 8.59 2.67 -1.38
C CYS A 61 9.39 3.17 -0.16
N ASN A 62 10.73 3.13 -0.22
CA ASN A 62 11.64 3.60 0.84
C ASN A 62 11.66 5.13 1.03
N PHE A 63 10.68 5.85 0.49
CA PHE A 63 10.41 7.26 0.77
C PHE A 63 8.97 7.46 1.27
N VAL A 64 8.22 6.39 1.48
CA VAL A 64 6.85 6.40 2.00
C VAL A 64 6.85 5.80 3.39
N ILE A 65 6.18 6.48 4.32
CA ILE A 65 5.86 5.96 5.64
C ILE A 65 4.34 5.89 5.73
N GLU A 66 3.78 4.76 6.17
CA GLU A 66 2.37 4.66 6.50
C GLU A 66 2.17 4.86 8.00
N GLY A 67 1.16 5.64 8.39
CA GLY A 67 0.78 5.82 9.78
C GLY A 67 -0.69 5.48 10.02
N ILE A 68 -0.96 4.75 11.10
CA ILE A 68 -2.29 4.28 11.52
C ILE A 68 -2.54 4.63 13.01
N PRO A 69 -3.79 4.73 13.47
CA PRO A 69 -4.07 4.74 14.90
C PRO A 69 -3.71 3.38 15.52
N LEU A 70 -3.12 3.36 16.73
CA LEU A 70 -2.74 2.08 17.37
C LEU A 70 -3.98 1.27 17.80
N LYS A 71 -5.05 1.97 18.18
CA LYS A 71 -6.34 1.39 18.55
C LYS A 71 -7.39 1.84 17.54
N PRO A 72 -8.29 0.95 17.10
CA PRO A 72 -9.39 1.35 16.24
C PRO A 72 -10.30 2.36 16.95
N TYR A 73 -10.97 3.18 16.16
CA TYR A 73 -12.01 4.10 16.61
C TYR A 73 -13.32 3.35 16.83
N HIS A 74 -14.12 3.85 17.78
CA HIS A 74 -15.48 3.35 18.00
C HIS A 74 -16.51 4.19 17.23
N SER A 75 -17.71 3.65 17.03
CA SER A 75 -18.82 4.28 16.28
C SER A 75 -19.43 5.54 16.91
N HIS A 76 -19.07 5.89 18.15
CA HIS A 76 -19.65 7.03 18.84
C HIS A 76 -19.27 8.36 18.14
N PRO A 77 -20.21 9.30 17.90
CA PRO A 77 -19.93 10.56 17.19
C PRO A 77 -18.81 11.41 17.79
N ASN A 78 -18.62 11.33 19.12
CA ASN A 78 -17.51 12.00 19.80
C ASN A 78 -16.12 11.46 19.37
N ASN A 79 -16.01 10.33 18.69
CA ASN A 79 -14.71 9.86 18.21
C ASN A 79 -14.28 10.50 16.88
N TYR A 80 -15.16 11.21 16.17
CA TYR A 80 -14.79 11.83 14.90
C TYR A 80 -13.75 12.95 15.05
N TYR A 81 -13.78 13.73 16.14
CA TYR A 81 -12.73 14.74 16.38
C TYR A 81 -11.37 14.09 16.67
N TYR A 82 -11.38 12.88 17.26
CA TYR A 82 -10.17 12.16 17.61
C TYR A 82 -9.40 11.73 16.36
N VAL A 83 -10.09 11.45 15.24
CA VAL A 83 -9.46 11.07 13.96
C VAL A 83 -8.47 12.15 13.52
N GLN A 84 -8.93 13.41 13.38
CA GLN A 84 -8.08 14.50 12.95
C GLN A 84 -6.96 14.78 13.96
N SER A 85 -7.25 14.74 15.27
CA SER A 85 -6.24 14.91 16.30
C SER A 85 -5.16 13.81 16.23
N ASN A 86 -5.54 12.57 15.96
CA ASN A 86 -4.62 11.44 15.79
C ASN A 86 -3.78 11.59 14.51
N MET A 87 -4.37 12.06 13.40
CA MET A 87 -3.64 12.37 12.16
C MET A 87 -2.60 13.48 12.36
N ILE A 88 -2.96 14.55 13.08
CA ILE A 88 -2.05 15.65 13.44
C ILE A 88 -0.92 15.10 14.31
N LEU A 89 -1.26 14.32 15.34
CA LEU A 89 -0.29 13.68 16.23
C LEU A 89 0.69 12.82 15.44
N ARG A 90 0.21 11.94 14.55
CA ARG A 90 1.06 11.13 13.67
C ARG A 90 2.06 12.01 12.92
N ARG A 91 1.57 13.03 12.20
CA ARG A 91 2.43 13.93 11.43
C ARG A 91 3.46 14.64 12.30
N GLU A 92 3.06 15.18 13.45
CA GLU A 92 3.97 15.89 14.35
C GLU A 92 5.06 14.98 14.93
N GLN A 93 4.73 13.76 15.34
CA GLN A 93 5.70 12.87 15.98
C GLN A 93 6.77 12.41 14.99
N ILE A 94 6.38 12.05 13.76
CA ILE A 94 7.34 11.62 12.74
C ILE A 94 8.13 12.82 12.18
N GLN A 95 7.51 14.00 12.05
CA GLN A 95 8.19 15.23 11.60
C GLN A 95 9.26 15.72 12.59
N LYS A 96 9.19 15.35 13.88
CA LYS A 96 10.25 15.64 14.87
C LYS A 96 11.53 14.81 14.65
N ILE A 97 11.45 13.74 13.85
CA ILE A 97 12.54 12.77 13.66
C ILE A 97 13.25 12.98 12.32
N VAL A 98 12.54 13.54 11.34
CA VAL A 98 13.12 13.84 10.02
C VAL A 98 14.13 14.99 10.12
N ASP A 99 15.06 15.05 9.17
CA ASP A 99 16.16 16.02 9.23
C ASP A 99 15.70 17.43 8.82
N LYS A 100 16.55 18.43 9.06
CA LYS A 100 16.28 19.82 8.66
C LYS A 100 16.00 19.92 7.16
N ASN A 101 14.97 20.69 6.81
CA ASN A 101 14.46 20.89 5.44
C ASN A 101 13.80 19.65 4.80
N GLU A 102 13.53 18.62 5.60
CA GLU A 102 12.73 17.48 5.18
C GLU A 102 11.34 17.52 5.80
N PHE A 103 10.36 17.06 5.05
CA PHE A 103 8.96 17.17 5.40
C PHE A 103 8.20 15.93 4.97
N LEU A 104 7.18 15.59 5.75
CA LEU A 104 6.19 14.60 5.37
C LEU A 104 5.07 15.27 4.59
N MET A 105 4.85 14.80 3.36
CA MET A 105 3.77 15.27 2.51
C MET A 105 2.82 14.13 2.18
N THR A 106 1.53 14.36 2.39
CA THR A 106 0.46 13.44 1.97
C THR A 106 0.09 13.76 0.53
N ILE A 107 0.98 13.38 -0.39
CA ILE A 107 0.77 13.50 -1.83
C ILE A 107 0.57 12.11 -2.42
N SER A 108 -0.37 11.99 -3.34
CA SER A 108 -0.72 10.68 -3.92
C SER A 108 0.25 10.21 -5.02
N ALA A 109 1.04 11.11 -5.60
CA ALA A 109 2.15 10.79 -6.48
C ALA A 109 3.19 11.91 -6.44
N PHE A 110 4.48 11.56 -6.37
CA PHE A 110 5.54 12.55 -6.50
C PHE A 110 5.67 12.97 -7.98
N PRO A 111 5.45 14.25 -8.33
CA PRO A 111 5.33 14.68 -9.72
C PRO A 111 6.54 14.32 -10.60
N ARG A 112 7.74 14.29 -10.01
CA ARG A 112 9.00 14.02 -10.71
C ARG A 112 9.56 12.62 -10.46
N LEU A 113 8.75 11.67 -9.99
CA LEU A 113 9.21 10.30 -9.76
C LEU A 113 9.83 9.73 -11.05
N GLY A 114 11.05 9.19 -10.95
CA GLY A 114 11.80 8.65 -12.09
C GLY A 114 12.40 9.71 -13.03
N CYS A 115 12.39 10.99 -12.67
CA CYS A 115 13.15 12.03 -13.37
C CYS A 115 14.60 12.11 -12.85
N ALA A 116 15.49 12.68 -13.67
CA ALA A 116 16.83 13.03 -13.21
C ALA A 116 16.78 13.92 -11.96
N ALA A 117 17.64 13.61 -10.99
CA ALA A 117 17.77 14.28 -9.69
C ALA A 117 16.46 14.37 -8.88
N CYS A 118 15.54 13.42 -9.06
CA CYS A 118 14.29 13.37 -8.29
C CYS A 118 14.46 12.96 -6.82
N THR A 119 15.62 12.40 -6.45
CA THR A 119 15.98 12.00 -5.08
C THR A 119 17.12 12.83 -4.54
N HIS A 120 17.17 12.99 -3.20
CA HIS A 120 18.22 13.76 -2.55
C HIS A 120 19.61 13.12 -2.76
N SER A 121 19.70 11.81 -2.55
CA SER A 121 20.85 11.00 -2.93
C SER A 121 20.70 10.55 -4.37
N GLU A 122 21.74 10.72 -5.19
CA GLU A 122 21.70 10.29 -6.59
C GLU A 122 22.05 8.80 -6.70
N TYR A 123 21.08 8.01 -7.16
CA TYR A 123 21.26 6.61 -7.49
C TYR A 123 21.03 6.43 -8.99
N LYS A 124 21.95 5.74 -9.66
CA LYS A 124 21.80 5.40 -11.06
C LYS A 124 20.95 4.13 -11.18
N SER A 125 20.04 4.13 -12.15
CA SER A 125 19.32 2.92 -12.57
C SER A 125 20.26 2.00 -13.34
N ASP A 126 20.16 0.70 -13.10
CA ASP A 126 20.86 -0.33 -13.86
C ASP A 126 19.86 -1.36 -14.40
N PRO A 127 19.18 -1.08 -15.52
CA PRO A 127 18.09 -1.93 -16.00
C PRO A 127 18.54 -3.34 -16.45
N LEU A 128 19.85 -3.59 -16.57
CA LEU A 128 20.37 -4.89 -16.99
C LEU A 128 20.66 -5.83 -15.82
N ASN A 129 21.03 -5.27 -14.65
CA ASN A 129 21.47 -6.06 -13.50
C ASN A 129 20.67 -5.81 -12.21
N SER A 130 19.82 -4.78 -12.16
CA SER A 130 18.98 -4.47 -11.00
C SER A 130 17.75 -5.36 -10.92
N PHE A 131 17.25 -5.57 -9.70
CA PHE A 131 16.05 -6.37 -9.45
C PHE A 131 14.83 -5.81 -10.18
N GLU A 132 14.58 -4.50 -10.05
CA GLU A 132 13.45 -3.86 -10.71
C GLU A 132 13.64 -3.74 -12.23
N SER A 133 14.88 -3.87 -12.72
CA SER A 133 15.25 -3.68 -14.13
C SER A 133 14.73 -2.36 -14.72
N SER A 134 14.49 -1.36 -13.86
CA SER A 134 13.84 -0.11 -14.25
C SER A 134 14.83 0.86 -14.86
N ILE A 135 14.43 1.51 -15.94
CA ILE A 135 15.23 2.54 -16.63
C ILE A 135 15.24 3.90 -15.92
N CYS A 136 14.43 4.07 -14.87
CA CYS A 136 14.18 5.39 -14.28
C CYS A 136 14.11 5.43 -12.75
N CYS A 137 13.89 4.30 -12.08
CA CYS A 137 13.92 4.19 -10.63
C CYS A 137 14.92 3.10 -10.27
N SER A 138 15.93 3.41 -9.45
CA SER A 138 16.85 2.37 -8.94
C SER A 138 16.18 1.56 -7.83
N ASP A 139 16.68 0.36 -7.53
CA ASP A 139 16.19 -0.48 -6.43
C ASP A 139 16.21 0.20 -5.05
N HIS A 140 17.02 1.24 -4.84
CA HIS A 140 17.02 2.05 -3.62
C HIS A 140 15.68 2.73 -3.31
N PHE A 141 14.80 2.85 -4.30
CA PHE A 141 13.44 3.34 -4.11
C PHE A 141 12.58 2.35 -3.32
N LYS A 142 13.01 1.10 -3.19
CA LYS A 142 12.28 0.03 -2.53
C LYS A 142 12.75 -0.21 -1.10
N THR A 143 11.83 -0.61 -0.24
CA THR A 143 12.12 -1.19 1.06
C THR A 143 12.43 -2.69 0.91
N SER A 144 13.10 -3.27 1.90
CA SER A 144 13.31 -4.72 1.98
C SER A 144 12.03 -5.52 2.30
N ASN A 145 10.95 -4.82 2.66
CA ASN A 145 9.66 -5.41 3.01
C ASN A 145 8.67 -4.99 1.93
N HIS A 146 8.07 -5.98 1.26
CA HIS A 146 7.02 -5.76 0.27
C HIS A 146 5.66 -5.72 0.96
N SER A 147 5.20 -4.53 1.36
CA SER A 147 3.80 -4.32 1.72
C SER A 147 3.01 -3.88 0.50
N THR A 148 1.76 -4.32 0.41
CA THR A 148 0.85 -3.96 -0.68
C THR A 148 0.11 -2.67 -0.30
N ASN A 149 0.26 -1.63 -1.13
CA ASN A 149 -0.25 -0.30 -0.83
C ASN A 149 -1.78 -0.16 -1.02
N ASN A 150 -2.36 0.65 -0.15
CA ASN A 150 -3.77 1.01 -0.10
C ASN A 150 -4.23 1.88 -1.28
N LEU A 151 -5.54 1.97 -1.50
CA LEU A 151 -6.17 2.82 -2.50
C LEU A 151 -6.83 4.05 -1.85
N SER A 152 -6.58 5.25 -2.38
CA SER A 152 -7.43 6.42 -2.13
C SER A 152 -8.41 6.69 -3.27
N LEU A 153 -9.68 6.94 -2.93
CA LEU A 153 -10.80 7.25 -3.86
C LEU A 153 -10.71 8.66 -4.47
N THR A 154 -9.76 9.49 -4.05
CA THR A 154 -9.68 10.92 -4.38
C THR A 154 -8.68 11.19 -5.50
N THR A 155 -9.10 11.94 -6.53
CA THR A 155 -8.23 12.44 -7.61
C THR A 155 -7.17 13.39 -7.05
N ALA A 156 -5.89 13.07 -7.23
CA ALA A 156 -4.78 13.89 -6.73
C ALA A 156 -3.46 13.65 -7.49
N CYS A 157 -3.51 13.03 -8.68
CA CYS A 157 -2.31 12.63 -9.43
C CYS A 157 -2.34 13.07 -10.91
N PRO A 158 -2.29 14.37 -11.23
CA PRO A 158 -2.31 14.86 -12.61
C PRO A 158 -0.92 14.93 -13.28
N ILE A 159 0.17 14.62 -12.55
CA ILE A 159 1.54 14.70 -13.07
C ILE A 159 2.26 13.37 -12.83
N TRP A 160 2.85 12.83 -13.89
CA TRP A 160 3.63 11.59 -13.86
C TRP A 160 4.97 11.80 -14.55
N ARG A 161 6.06 11.48 -13.85
CA ARG A 161 7.44 11.58 -14.38
C ARG A 161 7.74 12.94 -15.04
N GLY A 162 7.22 14.01 -14.44
CA GLY A 162 7.39 15.39 -14.90
C GLY A 162 6.46 15.84 -16.02
N TYR A 163 5.53 15.00 -16.47
CA TYR A 163 4.57 15.31 -17.53
C TYR A 163 3.16 15.43 -16.96
N LEU A 164 2.40 16.42 -17.45
CA LEU A 164 0.96 16.47 -17.20
C LEU A 164 0.29 15.29 -17.93
N SER A 165 -0.58 14.59 -17.23
CA SER A 165 -1.42 13.52 -17.79
C SER A 165 -2.84 14.00 -18.04
N ASN A 166 -3.51 13.34 -18.98
CA ASN A 166 -4.95 13.43 -19.18
C ASN A 166 -5.75 12.52 -18.21
N VAL A 167 -5.10 12.03 -17.15
CA VAL A 167 -5.67 11.21 -16.08
C VAL A 167 -5.25 11.84 -14.75
N ASP A 168 -6.17 11.91 -13.80
CA ASP A 168 -5.99 12.59 -12.50
C ASP A 168 -5.96 11.61 -11.31
N ARG A 169 -5.93 10.30 -11.60
CA ARG A 169 -5.97 9.19 -10.63
C ARG A 169 -4.76 8.28 -10.76
N ARG A 170 -4.35 7.67 -9.64
CA ARG A 170 -3.24 6.69 -9.60
C ARG A 170 -3.63 5.25 -9.92
N TRP A 171 -4.93 4.91 -9.89
CA TRP A 171 -5.42 3.53 -9.95
C TRP A 171 -4.86 2.70 -11.12
N ASN A 172 -4.99 3.23 -12.34
CA ASN A 172 -4.56 2.51 -13.54
C ASN A 172 -3.04 2.27 -13.56
N ILE A 173 -2.27 3.13 -12.90
CA ILE A 173 -0.82 2.97 -12.80
C ILE A 173 -0.48 1.93 -11.74
N LEU A 174 -1.06 2.00 -10.54
CA LEU A 174 -0.85 1.01 -9.48
C LEU A 174 -1.27 -0.40 -9.89
N SER A 175 -2.40 -0.52 -10.58
CA SER A 175 -2.88 -1.79 -11.11
C SER A 175 -1.84 -2.44 -12.03
N ARG A 176 -1.18 -1.63 -12.85
CA ARG A 176 -0.17 -2.09 -13.81
C ARG A 176 1.21 -2.31 -13.20
N THR A 177 1.54 -1.67 -12.07
CA THR A 177 2.84 -1.90 -11.41
C THR A 177 2.93 -3.26 -10.71
N THR A 178 1.79 -3.94 -10.54
CA THR A 178 1.68 -5.25 -9.87
C THR A 178 0.96 -6.27 -10.75
N ASP A 179 0.87 -6.01 -12.07
CA ASP A 179 0.26 -6.93 -13.02
C ASP A 179 1.26 -8.03 -13.39
N ASP A 180 1.09 -9.19 -12.78
CA ASP A 180 1.93 -10.37 -12.91
C ASP A 180 1.47 -11.34 -14.01
N ARG A 181 0.41 -10.99 -14.75
CA ARG A 181 -0.12 -11.85 -15.80
C ARG A 181 0.89 -12.05 -16.92
N THR A 182 1.10 -13.31 -17.27
CA THR A 182 1.79 -13.73 -18.49
C THR A 182 0.99 -13.34 -19.73
N LYS A 183 1.67 -13.31 -20.88
CA LYS A 183 1.00 -13.09 -22.18
C LYS A 183 -0.08 -14.14 -22.45
N GLU A 184 0.20 -15.39 -22.09
CA GLU A 184 -0.73 -16.50 -22.26
C GLU A 184 -2.00 -16.30 -21.44
N GLU A 185 -1.88 -15.89 -20.18
CA GLU A 185 -3.03 -15.64 -19.31
C GLU A 185 -3.92 -14.49 -19.82
N ILE A 186 -3.31 -13.49 -20.48
CA ILE A 186 -4.02 -12.38 -21.11
C ILE A 186 -4.69 -12.84 -22.41
N GLU A 187 -3.95 -13.48 -23.32
CA GLU A 187 -4.43 -13.87 -24.66
C GLU A 187 -5.51 -14.96 -24.59
N ASN A 188 -5.36 -15.93 -23.69
CA ASN A 188 -6.34 -16.98 -23.47
C ASN A 188 -7.45 -16.56 -22.50
N ASN A 189 -7.43 -15.32 -22.01
CA ASN A 189 -8.43 -14.77 -21.10
C ASN A 189 -8.60 -15.62 -19.82
N ILE A 190 -7.49 -16.19 -19.33
CA ILE A 190 -7.43 -16.96 -18.08
C ILE A 190 -7.62 -15.97 -16.91
N LEU A 191 -6.97 -14.80 -16.99
CA LEU A 191 -7.03 -13.77 -15.96
C LEU A 191 -7.47 -12.41 -16.55
N HIS A 192 -8.71 -12.01 -16.27
CA HIS A 192 -9.33 -10.82 -16.86
C HIS A 192 -8.66 -9.49 -16.45
N SER A 193 -8.12 -9.41 -15.24
CA SER A 193 -7.54 -8.19 -14.68
C SER A 193 -6.25 -8.46 -13.91
N SER A 194 -5.45 -7.42 -13.68
CA SER A 194 -4.35 -7.47 -12.70
C SER A 194 -4.89 -7.92 -11.33
N ARG A 195 -4.04 -8.58 -10.53
CA ARG A 195 -4.37 -8.90 -9.13
C ARG A 195 -4.74 -7.66 -8.32
N TYR A 196 -4.17 -6.51 -8.67
CA TYR A 196 -4.54 -5.22 -8.11
C TYR A 196 -5.56 -4.57 -9.05
N SER A 197 -6.85 -4.86 -8.84
CA SER A 197 -7.94 -4.36 -9.67
C SER A 197 -9.23 -4.18 -8.88
N SER A 198 -10.30 -3.78 -9.57
CA SER A 198 -11.59 -3.55 -8.93
C SER A 198 -12.20 -4.88 -8.48
N VAL A 199 -13.05 -4.84 -7.45
CA VAL A 199 -13.72 -6.04 -6.93
C VAL A 199 -14.45 -6.80 -8.04
N SER A 200 -14.19 -8.10 -8.14
CA SER A 200 -14.69 -8.94 -9.24
C SER A 200 -16.12 -9.44 -9.01
N CYS A 201 -16.58 -9.53 -7.76
CA CYS A 201 -17.89 -10.08 -7.42
C CYS A 201 -18.41 -9.65 -6.04
N TYR A 202 -19.73 -9.63 -5.89
CA TYR A 202 -20.43 -9.49 -4.62
C TYR A 202 -20.44 -10.82 -3.83
N LEU A 203 -20.34 -10.72 -2.50
CA LEU A 203 -20.30 -11.87 -1.58
C LEU A 203 -21.68 -12.29 -1.08
N SER A 204 -22.58 -11.32 -0.83
CA SER A 204 -23.87 -11.62 -0.19
C SER A 204 -24.77 -12.43 -1.12
N GLN A 205 -25.55 -13.33 -0.53
CA GLN A 205 -26.51 -14.15 -1.27
C GLN A 205 -27.52 -13.30 -2.04
N THR A 206 -28.00 -12.20 -1.43
CA THR A 206 -28.97 -11.28 -2.03
C THR A 206 -28.41 -10.45 -3.19
N SER A 207 -27.09 -10.22 -3.22
CA SER A 207 -26.44 -9.48 -4.30
C SER A 207 -25.88 -10.38 -5.40
N GLN A 208 -26.07 -11.70 -5.33
CA GLN A 208 -25.54 -12.60 -6.36
C GLN A 208 -26.08 -12.28 -7.76
N ILE A 209 -27.32 -11.78 -7.84
CA ILE A 209 -27.98 -11.34 -9.07
C ILE A 209 -27.25 -10.18 -9.78
N TYR A 210 -26.40 -9.42 -9.07
CA TYR A 210 -25.64 -8.30 -9.63
C TYR A 210 -24.26 -8.71 -10.14
N ASN A 211 -23.90 -10.00 -10.09
CA ASN A 211 -22.67 -10.50 -10.67
C ASN A 211 -22.86 -10.80 -12.16
N ASP A 212 -22.91 -9.75 -12.94
CA ASP A 212 -23.09 -9.76 -14.39
C ASP A 212 -21.77 -9.91 -15.18
N ILE A 213 -20.63 -9.79 -14.51
CA ILE A 213 -19.31 -10.02 -15.08
C ILE A 213 -18.92 -11.50 -14.88
N LYS A 214 -18.54 -12.16 -15.99
CA LYS A 214 -17.99 -13.51 -15.92
C LYS A 214 -16.58 -13.45 -15.32
N ILE A 215 -16.35 -14.28 -14.31
CA ILE A 215 -15.04 -14.48 -13.69
C ILE A 215 -14.66 -15.95 -13.78
N ASN A 216 -13.38 -16.22 -14.04
CA ASN A 216 -12.84 -17.56 -13.88
C ASN A 216 -12.62 -17.86 -12.39
N ILE A 217 -12.71 -19.13 -12.00
CA ILE A 217 -12.47 -19.60 -10.63
C ILE A 217 -11.68 -20.90 -10.65
N ASP A 218 -10.96 -21.17 -9.56
CA ASP A 218 -10.43 -22.49 -9.29
C ASP A 218 -11.55 -23.43 -8.81
N HIS A 219 -11.85 -24.46 -9.61
CA HIS A 219 -12.96 -25.36 -9.32
C HIS A 219 -12.69 -26.30 -8.13
N GLU A 220 -11.44 -26.66 -7.87
CA GLU A 220 -11.07 -27.53 -6.75
C GLU A 220 -11.20 -26.77 -5.42
N VAL A 221 -10.68 -25.54 -5.37
CA VAL A 221 -10.84 -24.65 -4.21
C VAL A 221 -12.32 -24.35 -3.98
N TYR A 222 -13.07 -24.03 -5.03
CA TYR A 222 -14.51 -23.80 -4.92
C TYR A 222 -15.24 -24.99 -4.32
N GLN A 223 -15.04 -26.20 -4.87
CA GLN A 223 -15.72 -27.40 -4.39
C GLN A 223 -15.32 -27.74 -2.95
N THR A 224 -14.06 -27.52 -2.60
CA THR A 224 -13.57 -27.68 -1.22
C THR A 224 -14.31 -26.77 -0.26
N LEU A 225 -14.47 -25.49 -0.60
CA LEU A 225 -15.20 -24.53 0.24
C LEU A 225 -16.68 -24.88 0.35
N ILE A 226 -17.33 -25.27 -0.75
CA ILE A 226 -18.73 -25.70 -0.74
C ILE A 226 -18.95 -26.95 0.11
N ASN A 227 -18.05 -27.94 0.02
CA ASN A 227 -18.11 -29.16 0.83
C ASN A 227 -17.93 -28.91 2.34
N ASN A 228 -17.43 -27.74 2.72
CA ASN A 228 -17.25 -27.30 4.11
C ASN A 228 -18.26 -26.20 4.50
N ASP A 229 -19.44 -26.22 3.89
CA ASP A 229 -20.57 -25.32 4.20
C ASP A 229 -20.28 -23.82 4.03
N CYS A 230 -19.29 -23.45 3.20
CA CYS A 230 -19.02 -22.06 2.88
C CYS A 230 -20.13 -21.49 1.97
N PRO A 231 -20.69 -20.30 2.26
CA PRO A 231 -21.68 -19.68 1.39
C PRO A 231 -21.16 -19.49 -0.03
N GLU A 232 -22.00 -19.81 -1.03
CA GLU A 232 -21.62 -19.82 -2.46
C GLU A 232 -20.92 -18.54 -2.94
N GLY A 233 -21.45 -17.37 -2.57
CA GLY A 233 -20.86 -16.08 -2.95
C GLY A 233 -19.44 -15.87 -2.37
N VAL A 234 -19.20 -16.38 -1.16
CA VAL A 234 -17.89 -16.34 -0.50
C VAL A 234 -16.95 -17.38 -1.11
N ALA A 235 -17.43 -18.61 -1.31
CA ALA A 235 -16.67 -19.69 -1.94
C ALA A 235 -16.17 -19.29 -3.33
N ARG A 236 -17.04 -18.70 -4.16
CA ARG A 236 -16.71 -18.21 -5.49
C ARG A 236 -15.68 -17.08 -5.47
N HIS A 237 -15.79 -16.16 -4.52
CA HIS A 237 -14.82 -15.08 -4.36
C HIS A 237 -13.42 -15.61 -4.04
N PHE A 238 -13.29 -16.49 -3.05
CA PHE A 238 -11.99 -17.09 -2.73
C PHE A 238 -11.45 -17.94 -3.87
N ALA A 239 -12.29 -18.77 -4.50
CA ALA A 239 -11.88 -19.54 -5.67
C ALA A 239 -11.36 -18.68 -6.84
N HIS A 240 -11.88 -17.46 -7.00
CA HIS A 240 -11.34 -16.48 -7.96
C HIS A 240 -9.96 -15.95 -7.53
N LEU A 241 -9.77 -15.62 -6.25
CA LEU A 241 -8.49 -15.13 -5.72
C LEU A 241 -7.37 -16.18 -5.85
N PHE A 242 -7.71 -17.46 -5.67
CA PHE A 242 -6.77 -18.58 -5.71
C PHE A 242 -6.31 -18.97 -7.13
N LEU A 243 -6.81 -18.31 -8.17
CA LEU A 243 -6.21 -18.41 -9.51
C LEU A 243 -4.84 -17.72 -9.62
N ARG A 244 -4.41 -16.99 -8.58
CA ARG A 244 -3.16 -16.25 -8.57
C ARG A 244 -2.11 -17.01 -7.76
N ASP A 245 -0.92 -17.14 -8.34
CA ASP A 245 0.23 -17.67 -7.62
C ASP A 245 0.70 -16.71 -6.50
N PRO A 246 1.25 -17.24 -5.40
CA PRO A 246 1.92 -16.41 -4.42
C PRO A 246 3.19 -15.77 -5.01
N LEU A 247 3.36 -14.46 -4.88
CA LEU A 247 4.53 -13.73 -5.41
C LEU A 247 5.71 -13.66 -4.43
N TYR A 248 5.43 -13.82 -3.14
CA TYR A 248 6.43 -13.78 -2.09
C TYR A 248 6.02 -14.73 -0.98
N VAL A 249 6.94 -15.64 -0.64
CA VAL A 249 6.82 -16.57 0.48
C VAL A 249 8.20 -16.79 1.05
N THR A 250 8.35 -16.76 2.37
CA THR A 250 9.61 -17.13 3.04
C THR A 250 9.61 -18.59 3.47
N ASP A 251 10.79 -19.16 3.66
CA ASP A 251 10.93 -20.56 4.10
C ASP A 251 10.23 -20.81 5.44
N GLU A 252 10.26 -19.83 6.36
CA GLU A 252 9.58 -19.89 7.66
C GLU A 252 8.06 -19.88 7.53
N GLN A 253 7.52 -19.29 6.46
CA GLN A 253 6.08 -19.29 6.18
C GLN A 253 5.62 -20.61 5.54
N VAL A 254 6.48 -21.24 4.72
CA VAL A 254 6.19 -22.56 4.12
C VAL A 254 6.29 -23.66 5.17
N TYR A 255 7.30 -23.59 6.03
CA TYR A 255 7.56 -24.55 7.09
C TYR A 255 7.45 -23.86 8.44
N PRO A 256 6.22 -23.50 8.88
CA PRO A 256 6.03 -22.87 10.18
C PRO A 256 6.56 -23.80 11.26
N THR A 257 7.65 -23.40 11.91
CA THR A 257 8.11 -24.02 13.14
C THR A 257 7.05 -23.70 14.17
N GLY A 258 6.22 -24.68 14.52
CA GLY A 258 5.12 -24.47 15.45
C GLY A 258 5.63 -23.94 16.80
N ASP A 259 5.25 -22.72 17.12
CA ASP A 259 5.21 -22.14 18.47
C ASP A 259 3.76 -21.79 18.81
#